data_AF-A0A9P6BGR1-F1
#
_entry.id   AF-A0A9P6BGR1-F1
#
_cell.length_a   1.000
_cell.length_b   1.000
_cell.length_c   1.000
_cell.angle_alpha   90.00
_cell.angle_beta   90.00
_cell.angle_gamma   90.00
#
_symmetry.space_group_name_H-M   'P 1'
#
loop_
_entity.id
_entity.type
_entity.pdbx_description
1 polymer ?
#
loop_
_entity_poly.entity_id
_entity_poly.type
_entity_poly.pdbx_seq_one_letter_code
_entity_poly.pdbx_strand_id
1 'polypeptide(L)'
;MEDILSMADTPYMYLLDLVLQSPMLESLELMIGGEGFINDQKVNGDWPHLKKLKITGRASDADLDFIFKNDLGNMADQGPYLSALNSSKAFGSHYQSLVNVDLRDCLKISSCIVPDILCLCPKLEILQARHVYARNVAERGLWACQQLRELNIQFLMDPSEQDLQQLVFERLSTLVRLERLTLDYDRCGDYRHDVLHFCLDCGLGQLAGLQQLTYVWLYTPSYSSWCSNLGTEDVVWIVNNWKKLKTTSPNYNGSAKVPEFIEIIYLSFSRSHPRQICRLAR
;
A
#
# COMPACT_ATOMS: atom_id res chain seq x y z
N MET A 1 16.38 13.49 20.05
CA MET A 1 17.06 12.20 20.16
C MET A 1 16.08 11.21 19.55
N GLU A 2 16.29 10.79 18.30
CA GLU A 2 15.42 9.79 17.67
C GLU A 2 15.92 8.42 18.12
N ASP A 3 15.17 7.76 19.00
CA ASP A 3 15.49 6.41 19.42
C ASP A 3 15.06 5.44 18.31
N ILE A 4 16.00 5.15 17.39
CA ILE A 4 15.82 4.16 16.33
C ILE A 4 16.34 2.82 16.83
N LEU A 5 15.43 1.91 17.17
CA LEU A 5 15.76 0.52 17.50
C LEU A 5 15.59 -0.35 16.25
N SER A 6 16.68 -0.93 15.76
CA SER A 6 16.70 -1.88 14.63
C SER A 6 17.10 -3.27 15.14
N MET A 7 16.31 -4.31 14.81
CA MET A 7 16.29 -5.59 15.51
C MET A 7 16.70 -6.80 14.63
N ALA A 8 17.91 -6.80 14.07
CA ALA A 8 18.30 -7.85 13.12
C ALA A 8 18.79 -9.18 13.76
N ASP A 9 19.48 -9.17 14.93
CA ASP A 9 20.28 -10.35 15.35
C ASP A 9 20.28 -10.70 16.87
N THR A 10 19.37 -10.17 17.70
CA THR A 10 19.34 -10.44 19.16
C THR A 10 18.21 -11.39 19.57
N PRO A 11 18.34 -12.17 20.67
CA PRO A 11 17.25 -13.00 21.19
C PRO A 11 16.05 -12.12 21.51
N TYR A 12 15.02 -12.24 20.67
CA TYR A 12 13.92 -11.28 20.53
C TYR A 12 13.14 -10.97 21.82
N MET A 13 13.17 -11.88 22.82
CA MET A 13 12.32 -11.75 24.01
C MET A 13 12.67 -10.58 24.93
N TYR A 14 13.94 -10.14 25.03
CA TYR A 14 14.32 -9.12 26.01
C TYR A 14 14.11 -7.68 25.53
N LEU A 15 14.01 -7.47 24.22
CA LEU A 15 13.91 -6.13 23.65
C LEU A 15 12.46 -5.67 23.48
N LEU A 16 11.50 -6.60 23.32
CA LEU A 16 10.08 -6.23 23.28
C LEU A 16 9.66 -5.56 24.59
N ASP A 17 10.05 -6.11 25.73
CA ASP A 17 9.76 -5.54 27.05
C ASP A 17 10.30 -4.10 27.21
N LEU A 18 11.48 -3.82 26.65
CA LEU A 18 12.09 -2.49 26.72
C LEU A 18 11.35 -1.48 25.82
N VAL A 19 10.97 -1.90 24.62
CA VAL A 19 10.21 -1.08 23.66
C VAL A 19 8.82 -0.76 24.19
N LEU A 20 8.21 -1.71 24.90
CA LEU A 20 6.87 -1.57 25.48
C LEU A 20 6.80 -0.57 26.62
N GLN A 21 7.93 -0.33 27.29
CA GLN A 21 8.00 0.64 28.40
C GLN A 21 8.34 2.06 27.95
N SER A 22 8.46 2.31 26.64
CA SER A 22 8.83 3.62 26.11
C SER A 22 7.60 4.41 25.63
N PRO A 23 6.97 5.27 26.47
CA PRO A 23 5.81 6.06 26.06
C PRO A 23 6.14 7.11 24.99
N MET A 24 7.42 7.45 24.82
CA MET A 24 7.92 8.44 23.85
C MET A 24 8.34 7.80 22.52
N LEU A 25 8.03 6.52 22.30
CA LEU A 25 8.40 5.82 21.08
C LEU A 25 7.74 6.47 19.85
N GLU A 26 8.57 7.03 18.95
CA GLU A 26 8.09 7.63 17.71
C GLU A 26 8.19 6.70 16.49
N SER A 27 9.04 5.67 16.57
CA SER A 27 9.32 4.76 15.46
C SER A 27 9.44 3.33 15.97
N LEU A 28 8.70 2.42 15.35
CA LEU A 28 8.70 0.99 15.67
C LEU A 28 8.96 0.18 14.39
N GLU A 29 10.04 -0.58 14.38
CA GLU A 29 10.36 -1.54 13.32
C GLU A 29 10.40 -2.95 13.91
N LEU A 30 9.50 -3.81 13.45
CA LEU A 30 9.37 -5.18 13.91
C LEU A 30 9.65 -6.16 12.76
N MET A 31 10.47 -7.17 13.05
CA MET A 31 10.66 -8.33 12.19
C MET A 31 10.06 -9.54 12.89
N ILE A 32 8.93 -10.04 12.37
CA ILE A 32 8.22 -11.18 12.93
C ILE A 32 8.68 -12.44 12.20
N GLY A 33 9.53 -13.22 12.87
CA GLY A 33 10.05 -14.50 12.39
C GLY A 33 9.26 -15.70 12.92
N GLY A 34 8.95 -16.67 12.05
CA GLY A 34 8.39 -17.96 12.46
C GLY A 34 6.88 -17.99 12.75
N GLU A 35 6.36 -19.17 13.08
CA GLU A 35 5.00 -19.35 13.59
C GLU A 35 5.05 -19.43 15.11
N GLY A 36 4.18 -18.70 15.82
CA GLY A 36 4.05 -18.75 17.28
C GLY A 36 4.91 -17.76 18.08
N PHE A 37 5.46 -16.72 17.44
CA PHE A 37 6.35 -15.74 18.09
C PHE A 37 5.69 -14.97 19.26
N ILE A 38 4.35 -14.84 19.26
CA ILE A 38 3.65 -13.86 20.09
C ILE A 38 2.80 -14.48 21.22
N ASN A 39 2.62 -15.80 21.26
CA ASN A 39 1.52 -16.40 22.03
C ASN A 39 1.56 -16.23 23.56
N ASP A 40 2.70 -15.87 24.18
CA ASP A 40 2.83 -15.92 25.65
C ASP A 40 3.18 -14.59 26.35
N GLN A 41 3.47 -13.50 25.63
CA GLN A 41 3.91 -12.23 26.27
C GLN A 41 2.91 -11.11 26.09
N LYS A 42 2.24 -10.66 27.16
CA LYS A 42 1.29 -9.55 27.06
C LYS A 42 1.98 -8.23 26.67
N VAL A 43 1.87 -7.86 25.41
CA VAL A 43 2.38 -6.60 24.85
C VAL A 43 1.32 -5.53 25.07
N ASN A 44 1.52 -4.64 26.05
CA ASN A 44 0.59 -3.55 26.36
C ASN A 44 1.21 -2.21 25.97
N GLY A 45 1.41 -2.01 24.67
CA GLY A 45 2.08 -0.83 24.13
C GLY A 45 1.10 0.30 23.88
N ASP A 46 0.95 1.23 24.83
CA ASP A 46 0.35 2.54 24.53
C ASP A 46 1.47 3.51 24.10
N TRP A 47 1.71 3.58 22.79
CA TRP A 47 2.62 4.53 22.15
C TRP A 47 1.85 5.70 21.51
N PRO A 48 1.40 6.70 22.29
CA PRO A 48 0.62 7.83 21.76
C PRO A 48 1.42 8.71 20.79
N HIS A 49 2.75 8.56 20.77
CA HIS A 49 3.67 9.31 19.92
C HIS A 49 4.17 8.51 18.71
N LEU A 50 3.68 7.28 18.49
CA LEU A 50 4.12 6.44 17.39
C LEU A 50 3.73 7.04 16.04
N LYS A 51 4.74 7.43 15.24
CA LYS A 51 4.58 8.05 13.92
C LYS A 51 4.95 7.08 12.80
N LYS A 52 5.98 6.25 13.01
CA LYS A 52 6.50 5.35 11.99
C LYS A 52 6.33 3.92 12.44
N LEU A 53 5.66 3.12 11.63
CA LEU A 53 5.51 1.69 11.85
C LEU A 53 6.00 0.94 10.63
N LYS A 54 6.92 0.00 10.85
CA LYS A 54 7.36 -0.94 9.83
C LYS A 54 7.30 -2.35 10.39
N ILE A 55 6.57 -3.22 9.71
CA ILE A 55 6.46 -4.62 10.09
C ILE A 55 6.87 -5.47 8.89
N THR A 56 7.77 -6.41 9.15
CA THR A 56 8.32 -7.30 8.13
C THR A 56 8.23 -8.76 8.60
N GLY A 57 8.28 -9.70 7.65
CA GLY A 57 8.31 -11.13 7.94
C GLY A 57 6.93 -11.80 7.83
N ARG A 58 6.64 -12.76 8.72
CA ARG A 58 5.43 -13.60 8.64
C ARG A 58 4.26 -13.09 9.47
N ALA A 59 4.23 -11.78 9.75
CA ALA A 59 3.17 -11.14 10.49
C ALA A 59 1.79 -11.42 9.88
N SER A 60 0.84 -11.73 10.75
CA SER A 60 -0.58 -11.93 10.48
C SER A 60 -1.42 -10.87 11.18
N ASP A 61 -2.73 -10.82 10.88
CA ASP A 61 -3.65 -9.92 11.58
C ASP A 61 -3.70 -10.17 13.08
N ALA A 62 -3.57 -11.43 13.50
CA ALA A 62 -3.54 -11.80 14.91
C ALA A 62 -2.33 -11.22 15.62
N ASP A 63 -1.18 -11.17 14.94
CA ASP A 63 0.03 -10.55 15.47
C ASP A 63 -0.16 -9.04 15.64
N LEU A 64 -0.77 -8.36 14.66
CA LEU A 64 -1.08 -6.93 14.76
C LEU A 64 -2.09 -6.64 15.87
N ASP A 65 -3.17 -7.43 15.92
CA ASP A 65 -4.16 -7.36 16.99
C ASP A 65 -3.50 -7.49 18.34
N PHE A 66 -2.58 -8.44 18.50
CA PHE A 66 -1.89 -8.64 19.75
C PHE A 66 -0.95 -7.49 20.11
N ILE A 67 -0.22 -6.95 19.13
CA ILE A 67 0.72 -5.85 19.35
C ILE A 67 0.01 -4.59 19.84
N PHE A 68 -1.20 -4.32 19.33
CA PHE A 68 -1.87 -3.04 19.54
C PHE A 68 -3.14 -3.11 20.43
N LYS A 69 -3.69 -4.30 20.71
CA LYS A 69 -4.81 -4.40 21.67
C LYS A 69 -4.31 -4.29 23.11
N ASN A 70 -4.62 -3.16 23.74
CA ASN A 70 -4.44 -2.94 25.18
C ASN A 70 -5.36 -3.80 26.07
N ASP A 71 -6.32 -4.53 25.50
CA ASP A 71 -7.32 -5.26 26.27
C ASP A 71 -7.74 -6.57 25.58
N LEU A 72 -6.93 -7.60 25.73
CA LEU A 72 -7.27 -8.98 25.35
C LEU A 72 -8.26 -9.57 26.38
N GLY A 73 -9.50 -9.06 26.37
CA GLY A 73 -10.61 -9.81 26.96
C GLY A 73 -10.87 -11.06 26.11
N ASN A 74 -10.51 -12.24 26.64
CA ASN A 74 -10.85 -13.61 26.18
C ASN A 74 -11.37 -13.73 24.72
N MET A 75 -10.49 -13.60 23.73
CA MET A 75 -10.84 -13.76 22.30
C MET A 75 -10.75 -15.20 21.77
N ALA A 76 -10.50 -16.20 22.62
CA ALA A 76 -10.18 -17.57 22.20
C ALA A 76 -11.27 -18.28 21.36
N ASP A 77 -12.51 -17.78 21.32
CA ASP A 77 -13.66 -18.48 20.70
C ASP A 77 -14.22 -17.81 19.43
N GLN A 78 -13.61 -16.74 18.89
CA GLN A 78 -14.14 -16.08 17.69
C GLN A 78 -13.48 -16.61 16.42
N GLY A 79 -14.28 -17.25 15.56
CA GLY A 79 -13.82 -17.83 14.29
C GLY A 79 -13.15 -16.83 13.33
N PRO A 80 -12.45 -17.33 12.29
CA PRO A 80 -11.51 -16.58 11.45
C PRO A 80 -12.12 -15.44 10.61
N TYR A 81 -13.45 -15.31 10.56
CA TYR A 81 -14.13 -14.20 9.87
C TYR A 81 -14.40 -12.99 10.78
N LEU A 82 -14.49 -13.20 12.10
CA LEU A 82 -14.71 -12.11 13.06
C LEU A 82 -13.41 -11.36 13.38
N SER A 83 -12.24 -11.98 13.16
CA SER A 83 -10.94 -11.34 13.32
C SER A 83 -10.79 -10.13 12.39
N ALA A 84 -11.27 -10.19 11.15
CA ALA A 84 -11.17 -9.09 10.18
C ALA A 84 -12.03 -7.86 10.54
N LEU A 85 -13.10 -8.02 11.32
CA LEU A 85 -13.88 -6.89 11.83
C LEU A 85 -13.23 -6.30 13.08
N ASN A 86 -12.57 -7.14 13.89
CA ASN A 86 -11.88 -6.71 15.10
C ASN A 86 -10.49 -6.12 14.83
N SER A 87 -9.86 -6.41 13.69
CA SER A 87 -8.58 -5.84 13.27
C SER A 87 -8.67 -4.32 13.04
N SER A 88 -9.85 -3.80 12.75
CA SER A 88 -10.13 -2.35 12.67
C SER A 88 -9.93 -1.64 14.02
N LYS A 89 -9.93 -2.39 15.12
CA LYS A 89 -9.64 -1.86 16.46
C LYS A 89 -8.18 -2.08 16.86
N ALA A 90 -7.39 -2.82 16.09
CA ALA A 90 -6.03 -3.19 16.46
C ALA A 90 -5.25 -1.94 16.85
N PHE A 91 -5.09 -0.98 15.93
CA PHE A 91 -4.27 0.20 16.19
C PHE A 91 -4.89 1.18 17.20
N GLY A 92 -6.15 1.02 17.60
CA GLY A 92 -6.77 1.81 18.68
C GLY A 92 -6.50 3.32 18.59
N SER A 93 -5.83 3.86 19.60
CA SER A 93 -5.43 5.28 19.68
C SER A 93 -4.33 5.67 18.69
N HIS A 94 -3.52 4.73 18.21
CA HIS A 94 -2.35 4.99 17.35
C HIS A 94 -2.73 5.49 15.95
N TYR A 95 -3.94 5.21 15.46
CA TYR A 95 -4.40 5.73 14.17
C TYR A 95 -4.24 7.26 14.05
N GLN A 96 -4.34 8.00 15.16
CA GLN A 96 -4.25 9.47 15.17
C GLN A 96 -2.82 10.02 15.08
N SER A 97 -1.80 9.18 15.30
CA SER A 97 -0.39 9.58 15.32
C SER A 97 0.41 9.05 14.14
N LEU A 98 -0.03 7.95 13.50
CA LEU A 98 0.68 7.32 12.40
C LEU A 98 0.82 8.24 11.18
N VAL A 99 2.06 8.37 10.72
CA VAL A 99 2.49 9.15 9.56
C VAL A 99 3.03 8.22 8.47
N ASN A 100 3.82 7.21 8.84
CA ASN A 100 4.41 6.25 7.90
C ASN A 100 4.09 4.83 8.32
N VAL A 101 3.52 4.05 7.41
CA VAL A 101 3.20 2.64 7.63
C VAL A 101 3.74 1.80 6.49
N ASP A 102 4.61 0.84 6.79
CA ASP A 102 5.16 -0.14 5.85
C ASP A 102 4.84 -1.58 6.29
N LEU A 103 3.99 -2.24 5.52
CA LEU A 103 3.49 -3.61 5.69
C LEU A 103 3.76 -4.47 4.44
N ARG A 104 4.63 -4.03 3.52
CA ARG A 104 4.83 -4.72 2.23
C ARG A 104 5.30 -6.16 2.37
N ASP A 105 6.15 -6.40 3.36
CA ASP A 105 6.77 -7.71 3.57
C ASP A 105 5.93 -8.63 4.47
N CYS A 106 4.71 -8.23 4.84
CA CYS A 106 3.80 -9.02 5.69
C CYS A 106 2.90 -9.92 4.84
N LEU A 107 3.28 -11.18 4.67
CA LEU A 107 2.59 -12.10 3.75
C LEU A 107 1.21 -12.57 4.23
N LYS A 108 0.97 -12.58 5.54
CA LYS A 108 -0.25 -13.11 6.17
C LYS A 108 -1.20 -12.01 6.68
N ILE A 109 -0.86 -10.73 6.51
CA ILE A 109 -1.77 -9.62 6.82
C ILE A 109 -2.91 -9.62 5.81
N SER A 110 -4.14 -9.58 6.31
CA SER A 110 -5.33 -9.41 5.50
C SER A 110 -5.35 -8.04 4.86
N SER A 111 -5.73 -8.06 3.59
CA SER A 111 -6.24 -6.92 2.84
C SER A 111 -7.23 -6.01 3.59
N CYS A 112 -7.95 -6.47 4.62
CA CYS A 112 -8.94 -5.66 5.36
C CYS A 112 -8.30 -4.53 6.19
N ILE A 113 -7.05 -4.70 6.63
CA ILE A 113 -6.35 -3.71 7.48
C ILE A 113 -5.99 -2.44 6.70
N VAL A 114 -5.70 -2.58 5.41
CA VAL A 114 -5.28 -1.45 4.56
C VAL A 114 -6.37 -0.36 4.46
N PRO A 115 -7.64 -0.69 4.12
CA PRO A 115 -8.73 0.27 4.15
C PRO A 115 -8.94 0.93 5.52
N ASP A 116 -8.77 0.19 6.61
CA ASP A 116 -8.91 0.74 7.96
C ASP A 116 -7.83 1.81 8.22
N ILE A 117 -6.58 1.54 7.86
CA ILE A 117 -5.49 2.53 7.93
C ILE A 117 -5.82 3.77 7.09
N LEU A 118 -6.30 3.61 5.85
CA LEU A 118 -6.68 4.73 4.97
C LEU A 118 -7.85 5.55 5.53
N CYS A 119 -8.82 4.91 6.18
CA CYS A 119 -10.00 5.57 6.74
C CYS A 119 -9.76 6.18 8.12
N LEU A 120 -8.80 5.67 8.90
CA LEU A 120 -8.63 6.03 10.31
C LEU A 120 -7.37 6.84 10.60
N CYS A 121 -6.39 6.90 9.68
CA CYS A 121 -5.15 7.68 9.87
C CYS A 121 -5.17 9.04 9.14
N PRO A 122 -5.65 10.14 9.77
CA PRO A 122 -5.72 11.44 9.11
C PRO A 122 -4.35 12.09 8.81
N LYS A 123 -3.29 11.67 9.52
CA LYS A 123 -1.92 12.20 9.37
C LYS A 123 -1.01 11.35 8.49
N LEU A 124 -1.54 10.28 7.90
CA LEU A 124 -0.76 9.36 7.09
C LEU A 124 -0.21 10.05 5.85
N GLU A 125 1.11 10.00 5.67
CA GLU A 125 1.85 10.54 4.52
C GLU A 125 2.38 9.43 3.61
N ILE A 126 2.77 8.28 4.18
CA ILE A 126 3.31 7.15 3.44
C ILE A 126 2.59 5.87 3.85
N LEU A 127 2.00 5.17 2.88
CA LEU A 127 1.45 3.84 3.07
C LEU A 127 2.02 2.87 2.04
N GLN A 128 2.65 1.82 2.55
CA GLN A 128 3.16 0.74 1.74
C GLN A 128 2.58 -0.57 2.25
N ALA A 129 1.89 -1.30 1.40
CA ALA A 129 1.24 -2.56 1.75
C ALA A 129 1.27 -3.51 0.55
N ARG A 130 1.14 -4.81 0.81
CA ARG A 130 1.21 -5.80 -0.26
C ARG A 130 0.06 -5.65 -1.26
N HIS A 131 -1.17 -5.77 -0.77
CA HIS A 131 -2.36 -5.69 -1.59
C HIS A 131 -3.60 -5.33 -0.78
N VAL A 132 -4.66 -4.95 -1.48
CA VAL A 132 -6.01 -4.75 -0.95
C VAL A 132 -7.03 -5.19 -2.00
N TYR A 133 -8.12 -5.85 -1.58
CA TYR A 133 -9.22 -6.16 -2.51
C TYR A 133 -10.11 -4.94 -2.73
N ALA A 134 -10.56 -4.75 -3.98
CA ALA A 134 -11.47 -3.68 -4.37
C ALA A 134 -12.76 -3.67 -3.52
N ARG A 135 -13.34 -4.85 -3.23
CA ARG A 135 -14.50 -4.95 -2.32
C ARG A 135 -14.24 -4.38 -0.92
N ASN A 136 -13.05 -4.57 -0.37
CA ASN A 136 -12.74 -4.04 0.96
C ASN A 136 -12.59 -2.51 0.93
N VAL A 137 -12.15 -1.95 -0.19
CA VAL A 137 -12.14 -0.49 -0.40
C VAL A 137 -13.57 0.04 -0.52
N ALA A 138 -14.44 -0.69 -1.23
CA ALA A 138 -15.84 -0.32 -1.47
C ALA A 138 -16.69 -0.34 -0.20
N GLU A 139 -16.52 -1.35 0.64
CA GLU A 139 -17.24 -1.52 1.91
C GLU A 139 -16.85 -0.50 2.98
N ARG A 140 -15.78 0.27 2.75
CA ARG A 140 -15.25 1.23 3.72
C ARG A 140 -15.56 2.67 3.32
N GLY A 141 -15.49 3.53 4.35
CA GLY A 141 -15.82 4.94 4.25
C GLY A 141 -14.85 5.74 3.38
N LEU A 142 -14.99 7.06 3.45
CA LEU A 142 -14.04 7.98 2.82
C LEU A 142 -12.68 7.89 3.51
N TRP A 143 -11.61 8.05 2.73
CA TRP A 143 -10.25 8.03 3.25
C TRP A 143 -9.96 9.31 4.04
N ALA A 144 -9.54 9.16 5.29
CA ALA A 144 -9.17 10.28 6.15
C ALA A 144 -7.75 10.80 5.87
N CYS A 145 -6.90 10.01 5.24
CA CYS A 145 -5.48 10.29 4.96
C CYS A 145 -5.26 11.33 3.84
N GLN A 146 -5.80 12.55 4.01
CA GLN A 146 -5.69 13.64 3.03
C GLN A 146 -4.25 14.18 2.88
N GLN A 147 -3.33 13.75 3.75
CA GLN A 147 -1.92 14.06 3.72
C GLN A 147 -1.08 13.03 2.94
N LEU A 148 -1.70 11.98 2.39
CA LEU A 148 -0.95 10.90 1.75
C LEU A 148 -0.19 11.40 0.51
N ARG A 149 1.13 11.20 0.53
CA ARG A 149 2.08 11.58 -0.54
C ARG A 149 2.59 10.37 -1.29
N GLU A 150 2.71 9.23 -0.62
CA GLU A 150 3.15 7.98 -1.23
C GLU A 150 2.20 6.82 -0.91
N LEU A 151 1.70 6.19 -1.96
CA LEU A 151 0.86 5.00 -1.89
C LEU A 151 1.49 3.90 -2.72
N ASN A 152 1.87 2.80 -2.07
CA ASN A 152 2.42 1.62 -2.73
C ASN A 152 1.61 0.39 -2.32
N ILE A 153 0.59 0.05 -3.11
CA ILE A 153 -0.34 -1.05 -2.84
C ILE A 153 -0.85 -1.63 -4.16
N GLN A 154 -0.94 -2.95 -4.25
CA GLN A 154 -1.65 -3.63 -5.34
C GLN A 154 -3.15 -3.71 -5.05
N PHE A 155 -4.00 -3.23 -5.97
CA PHE A 155 -5.45 -3.44 -5.89
C PHE A 155 -5.82 -4.71 -6.64
N LEU A 156 -6.35 -5.70 -5.91
CA LEU A 156 -6.86 -6.95 -6.46
C LEU A 156 -8.38 -6.88 -6.62
N MET A 157 -8.90 -7.56 -7.62
CA MET A 157 -10.34 -7.67 -7.85
C MET A 157 -10.69 -9.04 -8.38
N ASP A 158 -11.87 -9.53 -8.00
CA ASP A 158 -12.42 -10.71 -8.65
C ASP A 158 -12.97 -10.31 -10.04
N PRO A 159 -12.94 -11.18 -11.07
CA PRO A 159 -13.42 -10.83 -12.40
C PRO A 159 -14.88 -10.38 -12.48
N SER A 160 -15.70 -10.74 -11.47
CA SER A 160 -17.10 -10.30 -11.33
C SER A 160 -17.26 -8.91 -10.70
N GLU A 161 -16.17 -8.30 -10.22
CA GLU A 161 -16.17 -7.04 -9.46
C GLU A 161 -15.68 -5.84 -10.30
N GLN A 162 -15.79 -5.90 -11.63
CA GLN A 162 -15.32 -4.83 -12.53
C GLN A 162 -15.96 -3.47 -12.21
N ASP A 163 -17.21 -3.45 -11.75
CA ASP A 163 -17.89 -2.21 -11.37
C ASP A 163 -17.23 -1.51 -10.17
N LEU A 164 -16.51 -2.25 -9.31
CA LEU A 164 -15.80 -1.68 -8.16
C LEU A 164 -14.55 -0.91 -8.56
N GLN A 165 -14.07 -1.10 -9.79
CA GLN A 165 -12.89 -0.42 -10.29
C GLN A 165 -13.06 1.11 -10.32
N GLN A 166 -14.22 1.57 -10.81
CA GLN A 166 -14.53 3.01 -10.83
C GLN A 166 -14.56 3.59 -9.42
N LEU A 167 -15.06 2.83 -8.44
CA LEU A 167 -15.08 3.26 -7.04
C LEU A 167 -13.67 3.34 -6.44
N VAL A 168 -12.77 2.40 -6.78
CA VAL A 168 -11.36 2.50 -6.36
C VAL A 168 -10.72 3.77 -6.94
N PHE A 169 -10.96 4.07 -8.22
CA PHE A 169 -10.50 5.33 -8.82
C PHE A 169 -11.11 6.57 -8.18
N GLU A 170 -12.39 6.52 -7.82
CA GLU A 170 -13.07 7.60 -7.09
C GLU A 170 -12.36 7.85 -5.76
N ARG A 171 -12.09 6.80 -4.98
CA ARG A 171 -11.37 6.91 -3.71
C ARG A 171 -9.96 7.46 -3.90
N LEU A 172 -9.21 6.94 -4.89
CA LEU A 172 -7.88 7.44 -5.25
C LEU A 172 -7.89 8.93 -5.62
N SER A 173 -8.92 9.39 -6.33
CA SER A 173 -9.05 10.80 -6.76
C SER A 173 -9.09 11.80 -5.59
N THR A 174 -9.48 11.33 -4.40
CA THR A 174 -9.53 12.17 -3.20
C THR A 174 -8.15 12.50 -2.63
N LEU A 175 -7.11 11.75 -3.01
CA LEU A 175 -5.74 11.93 -2.50
C LEU A 175 -4.98 13.03 -3.24
N VAL A 176 -5.49 14.27 -3.21
CA VAL A 176 -4.96 15.39 -4.02
C VAL A 176 -3.49 15.77 -3.74
N ARG A 177 -2.92 15.29 -2.63
CA ARG A 177 -1.50 15.47 -2.26
C ARG A 177 -0.59 14.31 -2.71
N LEU A 178 -1.14 13.30 -3.36
CA LEU A 178 -0.39 12.12 -3.77
C LEU A 178 0.68 12.49 -4.81
N GLU A 179 1.93 12.18 -4.48
CA GLU A 179 3.11 12.45 -5.30
C GLU A 179 3.65 11.19 -5.97
N ARG A 180 3.46 10.04 -5.32
CA ARG A 180 4.00 8.74 -5.76
C ARG A 180 2.92 7.68 -5.65
N LEU A 181 2.56 7.08 -6.79
CA LEU A 181 1.60 5.99 -6.87
C LEU A 181 2.28 4.76 -7.46
N THR A 182 2.38 3.70 -6.67
CA THR A 182 2.93 2.42 -7.09
C THR A 182 1.84 1.36 -6.95
N LEU A 183 1.46 0.74 -8.07
CA LEU A 183 0.44 -0.31 -8.13
C LEU A 183 1.06 -1.71 -8.35
N ASP A 184 2.31 -1.87 -7.91
CA ASP A 184 3.15 -3.05 -8.12
C ASP A 184 3.34 -3.81 -6.82
N TYR A 185 3.04 -5.13 -6.84
CA TYR A 185 3.81 -6.02 -5.99
C TYR A 185 3.96 -7.45 -6.56
N ASP A 186 5.10 -7.66 -7.21
CA ASP A 186 5.58 -8.86 -7.91
C ASP A 186 5.83 -10.15 -7.09
N ARG A 187 5.06 -10.47 -6.06
CA ARG A 187 5.34 -11.70 -5.26
C ARG A 187 4.15 -12.51 -4.81
N CYS A 188 2.93 -12.13 -5.15
CA CYS A 188 1.79 -13.03 -4.94
C CYS A 188 1.64 -13.92 -6.17
N GLY A 189 2.11 -15.17 -6.10
CA GLY A 189 1.89 -16.18 -7.15
C GLY A 189 0.42 -16.60 -7.31
N ASP A 190 -0.52 -15.82 -6.78
CA ASP A 190 -1.95 -16.06 -6.92
C ASP A 190 -2.46 -15.33 -8.18
N TYR A 191 -2.33 -16.02 -9.32
CA TYR A 191 -2.76 -15.52 -10.63
C TYR A 191 -4.29 -15.51 -10.82
N ARG A 192 -5.07 -15.68 -9.74
CA ARG A 192 -6.54 -15.81 -9.83
C ARG A 192 -7.28 -14.48 -9.80
N HIS A 193 -6.62 -13.41 -9.39
CA HIS A 193 -7.23 -12.10 -9.28
C HIS A 193 -6.82 -11.19 -10.43
N ASP A 194 -7.80 -10.44 -10.92
CA ASP A 194 -7.56 -9.30 -11.78
C ASP A 194 -7.00 -8.15 -10.93
N VAL A 195 -6.51 -7.14 -11.63
CA VAL A 195 -5.79 -6.00 -11.07
C VAL A 195 -6.35 -4.72 -11.67
N LEU A 196 -6.13 -3.59 -11.00
CA LEU A 196 -6.67 -2.30 -11.45
C LEU A 196 -6.19 -1.96 -12.88
N HIS A 197 -7.10 -2.01 -13.86
CA HIS A 197 -6.80 -1.57 -15.22
C HIS A 197 -6.73 -0.04 -15.30
N PHE A 198 -5.60 0.46 -15.76
CA PHE A 198 -5.30 1.88 -15.79
C PHE A 198 -5.77 2.52 -17.11
N CYS A 199 -7.08 2.44 -17.39
CA CYS A 199 -7.69 2.89 -18.65
C CYS A 199 -8.80 3.94 -18.43
N LEU A 200 -9.07 4.80 -19.41
CA LEU A 200 -10.09 5.85 -19.34
C LEU A 200 -11.48 5.28 -19.11
N ASP A 201 -11.87 4.24 -19.86
CA ASP A 201 -13.14 3.52 -19.71
C ASP A 201 -13.30 2.88 -18.33
N CYS A 202 -12.16 2.64 -17.67
CA CYS A 202 -12.08 2.03 -16.36
C CYS A 202 -12.12 3.05 -15.21
N GLY A 203 -12.09 4.36 -15.50
CA GLY A 203 -12.11 5.41 -14.48
C GLY A 203 -10.78 6.15 -14.28
N LEU A 204 -9.75 5.90 -15.08
CA LEU A 204 -8.50 6.68 -15.06
C LEU A 204 -8.77 8.20 -15.11
N GLY A 205 -9.78 8.62 -15.87
CA GLY A 205 -10.23 10.00 -15.98
C GLY A 205 -10.52 10.69 -14.63
N GLN A 206 -10.94 9.92 -13.63
CA GLN A 206 -11.23 10.44 -12.29
C GLN A 206 -9.97 10.95 -11.57
N LEU A 207 -8.80 10.45 -11.95
CA LEU A 207 -7.52 10.84 -11.36
C LEU A 207 -6.97 12.18 -11.90
N ALA A 208 -7.75 12.93 -12.68
CA ALA A 208 -7.36 14.24 -13.20
C ALA A 208 -6.93 15.22 -12.09
N GLY A 209 -7.52 15.10 -10.89
CA GLY A 209 -7.21 15.96 -9.74
C GLY A 209 -5.83 15.74 -9.12
N LEU A 210 -5.15 14.63 -9.43
CA LEU A 210 -3.87 14.25 -8.83
C LEU A 210 -2.68 15.00 -9.44
N GLN A 211 -2.74 16.34 -9.41
CA GLN A 211 -1.79 17.26 -10.04
C GLN A 211 -0.40 17.28 -9.38
N GLN A 212 -0.25 16.63 -8.22
CA GLN A 212 1.02 16.49 -7.53
C GLN A 212 1.78 15.22 -7.91
N LEU A 213 1.19 14.32 -8.71
CA LEU A 213 1.86 13.08 -9.12
C LEU A 213 3.15 13.38 -9.88
N THR A 214 4.25 12.92 -9.29
CA THR A 214 5.60 12.99 -9.86
C THR A 214 6.10 11.62 -10.29
N TYR A 215 5.52 10.55 -9.75
CA TYR A 215 5.91 9.18 -10.02
C TYR A 215 4.69 8.28 -10.05
N VAL A 216 4.56 7.51 -11.13
CA VAL A 216 3.56 6.45 -11.27
C VAL A 216 4.31 5.20 -11.71
N TRP A 217 4.06 4.09 -11.03
CA TRP A 217 4.64 2.81 -11.36
C TRP A 217 3.57 1.75 -11.43
N LEU A 218 3.45 1.16 -12.62
CA LEU A 218 2.50 0.11 -12.96
C LEU A 218 3.35 -1.08 -13.38
N TYR A 219 3.43 -2.13 -12.56
CA TYR A 219 4.15 -3.35 -12.91
C TYR A 219 3.22 -4.54 -12.81
N THR A 220 3.42 -5.44 -13.76
CA THR A 220 2.44 -6.42 -14.15
C THR A 220 3.25 -7.62 -14.63
N PRO A 221 3.32 -8.71 -13.85
CA PRO A 221 4.23 -9.83 -14.15
C PRO A 221 3.88 -10.53 -15.47
N SER A 222 2.65 -10.35 -15.96
CA SER A 222 2.25 -10.69 -17.32
C SER A 222 2.63 -9.54 -18.26
N TYR A 223 3.78 -9.68 -18.95
CA TYR A 223 4.24 -8.76 -20.01
C TYR A 223 3.20 -8.46 -21.12
N SER A 224 2.04 -9.13 -21.13
CA SER A 224 1.04 -9.05 -22.21
C SER A 224 -0.32 -8.48 -21.80
N SER A 225 -0.63 -8.22 -20.53
CA SER A 225 -2.01 -7.85 -20.13
C SER A 225 -2.25 -6.35 -19.90
N TRP A 226 -1.26 -5.56 -19.50
CA TRP A 226 -1.50 -4.13 -19.23
C TRP A 226 -1.06 -3.22 -20.36
N CYS A 227 0.11 -3.47 -20.97
CA CYS A 227 0.53 -2.74 -22.17
C CYS A 227 -0.41 -3.00 -23.36
N SER A 228 -1.20 -4.07 -23.32
CA SER A 228 -2.26 -4.33 -24.30
C SER A 228 -3.53 -3.52 -24.02
N ASN A 229 -3.78 -3.14 -22.76
CA ASN A 229 -5.00 -2.45 -22.36
C ASN A 229 -4.85 -0.92 -22.26
N LEU A 230 -3.62 -0.40 -22.14
CA LEU A 230 -3.35 1.04 -22.25
C LEU A 230 -3.38 1.46 -23.73
N GLY A 231 -4.51 2.04 -24.14
CA GLY A 231 -4.67 2.62 -25.46
C GLY A 231 -3.88 3.92 -25.64
N THR A 232 -3.76 4.37 -26.89
CA THR A 232 -3.14 5.68 -27.21
C THR A 232 -3.80 6.81 -26.43
N GLU A 233 -5.12 6.78 -26.31
CA GLU A 233 -5.91 7.82 -25.66
C GLU A 233 -5.59 7.93 -24.17
N ASP A 234 -5.40 6.80 -23.49
CA ASP A 234 -5.04 6.74 -22.06
C ASP A 234 -3.66 7.37 -21.82
N VAL A 235 -2.67 7.01 -22.65
CA VAL A 235 -1.31 7.54 -22.53
C VAL A 235 -1.29 9.05 -22.78
N VAL A 236 -1.98 9.50 -23.83
CA VAL A 236 -2.13 10.93 -24.13
C VAL A 236 -2.78 11.65 -22.97
N TRP A 237 -3.83 11.07 -22.40
CA TRP A 237 -4.51 11.61 -21.25
C TRP A 237 -3.57 11.74 -20.04
N ILE A 238 -2.78 10.72 -19.72
CA ILE A 238 -1.81 10.73 -18.60
C ILE A 238 -0.82 11.88 -18.75
N VAL A 239 -0.18 11.98 -19.93
CA VAL A 239 0.81 13.05 -20.22
C VAL A 239 0.15 14.44 -20.19
N ASN A 240 -1.10 14.52 -20.61
CA ASN A 240 -1.83 15.78 -20.61
C ASN A 240 -2.28 16.23 -19.22
N ASN A 241 -2.62 15.31 -18.32
CA ASN A 241 -3.19 15.65 -17.02
C ASN A 241 -2.15 15.67 -15.89
N TRP A 242 -1.05 14.91 -15.96
CA TRP A 242 -0.03 14.87 -14.89
C TRP A 242 1.27 15.51 -15.31
N LYS A 243 1.27 16.85 -15.37
CA LYS A 243 2.40 17.66 -15.86
C LYS A 243 3.69 17.53 -15.05
N LYS A 244 3.60 17.06 -13.80
CA LYS A 244 4.75 16.89 -12.91
C LYS A 244 5.37 15.49 -12.97
N LEU A 245 4.79 14.58 -13.75
CA LEU A 245 5.28 13.22 -13.89
C LEU A 245 6.70 13.25 -14.44
N LYS A 246 7.65 12.76 -13.64
CA LYS A 246 9.06 12.69 -14.04
C LYS A 246 9.27 11.46 -14.89
N THR A 247 10.05 11.59 -15.96
CA THR A 247 10.45 10.47 -16.82
C THR A 247 11.43 9.55 -16.09
N THR A 248 12.25 10.10 -15.19
CA THR A 248 13.31 9.37 -14.52
C THR A 248 12.81 8.63 -13.28
N SER A 249 13.07 7.33 -13.21
CA SER A 249 12.88 6.57 -11.98
C SER A 249 13.87 7.10 -10.92
N PRO A 250 13.42 7.49 -9.71
CA PRO A 250 14.30 7.91 -8.65
C PRO A 250 15.11 6.72 -8.15
N ASN A 251 16.34 6.58 -8.65
CA ASN A 251 17.42 5.73 -8.12
C ASN A 251 17.01 4.31 -7.71
N TYR A 252 16.86 3.42 -8.69
CA TYR A 252 17.05 1.99 -8.45
C TYR A 252 18.56 1.74 -8.29
N ASN A 253 19.05 1.61 -7.04
CA ASN A 253 20.46 1.30 -6.75
C ASN A 253 20.87 -0.16 -7.09
N GLY A 254 20.01 -0.91 -7.79
CA GLY A 254 20.34 -2.23 -8.35
C GLY A 254 20.87 -2.08 -9.77
N SER A 255 21.96 -2.77 -10.10
CA SER A 255 22.77 -2.69 -11.34
C SER A 255 22.05 -2.92 -12.69
N ALA A 256 20.72 -3.06 -12.70
CA ALA A 256 19.93 -3.12 -13.93
C ALA A 256 19.30 -1.75 -14.19
N LYS A 257 19.72 -1.08 -15.28
CA LYS A 257 19.01 0.08 -15.82
C LYS A 257 17.64 -0.38 -16.29
N VAL A 258 16.63 -0.24 -15.45
CA VAL A 258 15.24 -0.40 -15.88
C VAL A 258 14.92 0.78 -16.80
N PRO A 259 14.37 0.57 -18.00
CA PRO A 259 14.01 1.67 -18.89
C PRO A 259 13.05 2.62 -18.17
N GLU A 260 13.15 3.91 -18.47
CA GLU A 260 12.33 4.96 -17.84
C GLU A 260 10.83 4.64 -17.98
N PHE A 261 9.98 4.95 -17.00
CA PHE A 261 8.55 4.59 -17.07
C PHE A 261 7.86 5.18 -18.31
N ILE A 262 8.20 6.43 -18.65
CA ILE A 262 7.76 7.06 -19.91
C ILE A 262 8.39 6.35 -21.10
N GLU A 263 9.65 5.95 -21.02
CA GLU A 263 10.30 5.19 -22.08
C GLU A 263 9.69 3.78 -22.23
N ILE A 264 9.21 3.11 -21.18
CA ILE A 264 8.48 1.83 -21.27
C ILE A 264 7.11 2.05 -21.90
N ILE A 265 6.40 3.11 -21.52
CA ILE A 265 5.14 3.48 -22.17
C ILE A 265 5.41 3.77 -23.66
N TYR A 266 6.40 4.61 -23.98
CA TYR A 266 6.79 4.94 -25.35
C TYR A 266 7.31 3.73 -26.13
N LEU A 267 8.10 2.84 -25.52
CA LEU A 267 8.69 1.67 -26.17
C LEU A 267 7.62 0.59 -26.40
N SER A 268 6.77 0.32 -25.40
CA SER A 268 5.62 -0.57 -25.55
C SER A 268 4.66 -0.03 -26.60
N PHE A 269 4.42 1.29 -26.60
CA PHE A 269 3.61 1.96 -27.60
C PHE A 269 4.24 1.93 -28.99
N SER A 270 5.56 2.14 -29.12
CA SER A 270 6.28 2.13 -30.39
C SER A 270 6.30 0.78 -31.07
N ARG A 271 6.36 -0.29 -30.28
CA ARG A 271 6.32 -1.67 -30.79
C ARG A 271 4.93 -2.01 -31.31
N SER A 272 3.88 -1.51 -30.67
CA SER A 272 2.49 -1.80 -31.03
C SER A 272 1.94 -0.87 -32.12
N HIS A 273 2.37 0.39 -32.18
CA HIS A 273 1.78 1.44 -33.03
C HIS A 273 2.83 2.39 -33.67
N PRO A 274 3.77 1.88 -34.50
CA PRO A 274 4.92 2.65 -34.99
C PRO A 274 4.55 3.88 -35.84
N ARG A 275 3.35 3.95 -36.41
CA ARG A 275 2.90 5.09 -37.25
C ARG A 275 2.36 6.29 -36.46
N GLN A 276 2.04 6.15 -35.17
CA GLN A 276 1.37 7.21 -34.38
C GLN A 276 2.34 8.09 -33.56
N ILE A 277 3.61 7.69 -33.41
CA ILE A 277 4.57 8.34 -32.50
C ILE A 277 5.03 9.72 -32.94
N CYS A 278 5.06 10.01 -34.24
CA CYS A 278 5.56 11.29 -34.75
C CYS A 278 4.74 12.52 -34.29
N ARG A 279 3.58 12.32 -33.65
CA ARG A 279 2.73 13.41 -33.12
C ARG A 279 2.90 13.70 -31.63
N LEU A 280 3.46 12.78 -30.84
CA LEU A 280 3.54 12.92 -29.37
C LEU A 280 4.85 13.55 -28.88
N ALA A 281 5.88 13.60 -29.73
CA ALA A 281 7.18 14.19 -29.40
C ALA A 281 7.33 15.67 -29.79
N ARG A 282 6.22 16.39 -30.01
CA ARG A 282 6.17 17.85 -30.25
C ARG A 282 5.39 18.52 -29.14
#